data_AF-A1DCG1-F1
#
_entry.id   AF-A1DCG1-F1
#
_cell.length_a   1.000
_cell.length_b   1.000
_cell.length_c   1.000
_cell.angle_alpha   90.00
_cell.angle_beta   90.00
_cell.angle_gamma   90.00
#
_symmetry.space_group_name_H-M   'P 1'
#
loop_
_entity.id
_entity.type
_entity.pdbx_description
1 polymer ?
#
loop_
_entity_poly.entity_id
_entity_poly.type
_entity_poly.pdbx_seq_one_letter_code
_entity_poly.pdbx_strand_id
1 'polypeptide(L)'
;MTSRLVEYSELTTFPLELELEEDIEEEIHHFVRLSRLGHYAEAQRFFDQTLRKHDHLFPVFAEYADMLLEQGRCRQASEILEEYIMSMSESLGDSDEMQLLKLMKSLADMHSQGALRSALEEAQRAWGLLQLAGQKSSGKILNEVQASETGSIG
;
A
#
# COMPACT_ATOMS: atom_id res chain seq x y z
N MET A 1 53.42 5.72 45.44
CA MET A 1 52.52 4.78 44.76
C MET A 1 51.78 5.54 43.68
N THR A 2 51.95 5.10 42.44
CA THR A 2 51.52 5.75 41.20
C THR A 2 50.01 5.74 41.05
N SER A 3 49.40 6.93 40.96
CA SER A 3 47.98 7.06 40.59
C SER A 3 47.87 6.90 39.08
N ARG A 4 47.10 5.89 38.67
CA ARG A 4 46.87 5.50 37.28
C ARG A 4 45.80 6.43 36.70
N LEU A 5 46.17 7.26 35.72
CA LEU A 5 45.22 7.97 34.87
C LEU A 5 44.43 6.92 34.08
N VAL A 6 43.12 6.87 34.29
CA VAL A 6 42.20 6.13 33.42
C VAL A 6 41.91 7.05 32.24
N GLU A 7 42.47 6.71 31.07
CA GLU A 7 42.07 7.33 29.80
C GLU A 7 40.60 7.01 29.55
N TYR A 8 39.76 8.05 29.59
CA TYR A 8 38.40 7.96 29.10
C TYR A 8 38.48 7.88 27.58
N SER A 9 38.24 6.68 27.04
CA SER A 9 38.09 6.49 25.60
C SER A 9 37.01 7.44 25.07
N GLU A 10 37.38 8.24 24.06
CA GLU A 10 36.50 9.18 23.37
C GLU A 10 35.19 8.49 22.98
N LEU A 11 34.08 8.92 23.59
CA LEU A 11 32.74 8.51 23.19
C LEU A 11 32.48 9.10 21.80
N THR A 12 32.72 8.29 20.77
CA THR A 12 32.33 8.59 19.40
C THR A 12 30.81 8.61 19.34
N THR A 13 30.25 9.81 19.36
CA THR A 13 28.82 10.03 19.19
C THR A 13 28.51 9.88 17.70
N PHE A 14 27.92 8.74 17.33
CA PHE A 14 27.38 8.56 15.97
C PHE A 14 26.03 9.27 15.88
N PRO A 15 25.87 10.27 15.01
CA PRO A 15 24.56 10.85 14.73
C PRO A 15 23.71 9.77 14.03
N LEU A 16 22.80 9.17 14.78
CA LEU A 16 21.72 8.36 14.24
C LEU A 16 20.65 9.34 13.74
N GLU A 17 20.61 9.57 12.43
CA GLU A 17 19.46 10.18 11.77
C GLU A 17 18.35 9.12 11.71
N LEU A 18 17.57 9.03 12.79
CA LEU A 18 16.35 8.24 12.82
C LEU A 18 15.25 9.05 12.13
N GLU A 19 14.87 8.67 10.92
CA GLU A 19 13.63 9.13 10.31
C GLU A 19 12.48 8.66 11.22
N LEU A 20 11.80 9.61 11.87
CA LEU A 20 10.61 9.31 12.65
C LEU A 20 9.50 8.94 11.65
N GLU A 21 9.05 7.69 11.70
CA GLU A 21 7.84 7.28 10.99
C GLU A 21 6.65 7.97 11.66
N GLU A 22 6.02 8.91 10.95
CA GLU A 22 4.79 9.55 11.42
C GLU A 22 3.67 8.49 11.37
N ASP A 23 3.05 8.22 12.52
CA ASP A 23 1.83 7.42 12.58
C ASP A 23 0.67 8.26 12.02
N ILE A 24 0.12 7.82 10.89
CA ILE A 24 -0.92 8.53 10.12
C ILE A 24 -2.22 7.73 10.02
N GLU A 25 -2.37 6.66 10.81
CA GLU A 25 -3.53 5.77 10.73
C GLU A 25 -4.85 6.52 11.02
N GLU A 26 -4.85 7.40 12.04
CA GLU A 26 -6.03 8.18 12.41
C GLU A 26 -6.45 9.17 11.31
N GLU A 27 -5.48 9.81 10.66
CA GLU A 27 -5.68 10.75 9.56
C GLU A 27 -6.27 10.04 8.34
N ILE A 28 -5.76 8.86 7.98
CA ILE A 28 -6.32 8.03 6.92
C ILE A 28 -7.77 7.68 7.26
N HIS A 29 -8.06 7.20 8.48
CA HIS A 29 -9.42 6.87 8.88
C HIS A 29 -10.36 8.08 8.88
N HIS A 30 -9.88 9.27 9.24
CA HIS A 30 -10.66 10.49 9.15
C HIS A 30 -10.99 10.85 7.70
N PHE A 31 -9.99 10.82 6.82
CA PHE A 31 -10.15 11.05 5.39
C PHE A 31 -11.18 10.08 4.76
N VAL A 32 -11.02 8.78 5.00
CA VAL A 32 -11.94 7.75 4.47
C VAL A 32 -13.38 7.97 4.95
N ARG A 33 -13.57 8.38 6.21
CA ARG A 33 -14.91 8.71 6.72
C ARG A 33 -15.53 9.90 5.98
N LEU A 34 -14.76 10.95 5.72
CA LEU A 34 -15.25 12.10 4.96
C LEU A 34 -15.64 11.70 3.53
N SER A 35 -14.80 10.91 2.85
CA SER A 35 -15.05 10.41 1.49
C SER A 35 -16.34 9.60 1.41
N ARG A 36 -16.49 8.59 2.28
CA ARG A 36 -17.68 7.70 2.31
C ARG A 36 -18.98 8.42 2.67
N LEU A 37 -18.92 9.51 3.42
CA LEU A 37 -20.09 10.36 3.71
C LEU A 37 -20.44 11.32 2.57
N GLY A 38 -19.66 11.33 1.49
CA GLY A 38 -19.82 12.23 0.36
C GLY A 38 -19.36 13.67 0.66
N HIS A 39 -18.63 13.88 1.76
CA HIS A 39 -18.09 15.19 2.14
C HIS A 39 -16.81 15.52 1.35
N TYR A 40 -16.87 15.38 0.02
CA TYR A 40 -15.69 15.38 -0.85
C TYR A 40 -14.86 16.68 -0.80
N ALA A 41 -15.52 17.83 -0.65
CA ALA A 41 -14.79 19.11 -0.54
C ALA A 41 -14.05 19.24 0.81
N GLU A 42 -14.52 18.57 1.86
CA GLU A 42 -13.83 18.50 3.14
C GLU A 42 -12.71 17.45 3.09
N ALA A 43 -13.00 16.27 2.54
CA ALA A 43 -12.01 15.21 2.31
C ALA A 43 -10.82 15.72 1.48
N GLN A 44 -11.07 16.42 0.37
CA GLN A 44 -10.01 17.00 -0.48
C GLN A 44 -9.16 18.01 0.29
N ARG A 45 -9.79 18.93 1.04
CA ARG A 45 -9.04 19.91 1.85
C ARG A 45 -8.18 19.23 2.92
N PHE A 46 -8.73 18.22 3.60
CA PHE A 46 -8.00 17.44 4.59
C PHE A 46 -6.83 16.70 3.95
N PHE A 47 -7.04 16.07 2.79
CA PHE A 47 -5.98 15.41 2.04
C PHE A 47 -4.85 16.38 1.69
N ASP A 48 -5.18 17.51 1.07
CA ASP A 48 -4.19 18.51 0.63
C ASP A 48 -3.37 19.08 1.80
N GLN A 49 -3.97 19.22 2.98
CA GLN A 49 -3.34 19.81 4.16
C GLN A 49 -2.55 18.81 5.02
N THR A 50 -3.02 17.56 5.08
CA THR A 50 -2.54 16.58 6.07
C THR A 50 -1.84 15.40 5.40
N LEU A 51 -2.51 14.78 4.42
CA LEU A 51 -2.08 13.50 3.84
C LEU A 51 -1.21 13.65 2.59
N ARG A 52 -1.22 14.82 1.93
CA ARG A 52 -0.53 15.04 0.66
C ARG A 52 0.97 14.75 0.72
N LYS A 53 1.62 15.03 1.84
CA LYS A 53 3.05 14.74 2.05
C LYS A 53 3.35 13.22 2.16
N HIS A 54 2.32 12.42 2.37
CA HIS A 54 2.37 10.96 2.51
C HIS A 54 1.77 10.23 1.30
N ASP A 55 1.50 10.90 0.18
CA ASP A 55 0.88 10.27 -0.99
C ASP A 55 1.79 9.26 -1.71
N HIS A 56 3.06 9.17 -1.32
CA HIS A 56 3.96 8.09 -1.69
C HIS A 56 3.61 6.77 -0.99
N LEU A 57 2.95 6.81 0.18
CA LEU A 57 2.49 5.63 0.90
C LEU A 57 1.26 5.05 0.22
N PHE A 58 1.32 3.76 -0.10
CA PHE A 58 0.23 3.02 -0.75
C PHE A 58 -1.16 3.27 -0.15
N PRO A 59 -1.39 3.15 1.18
CA PRO A 59 -2.74 3.31 1.72
C PRO A 59 -3.29 4.74 1.53
N VAL A 60 -2.44 5.76 1.62
CA VAL A 60 -2.83 7.15 1.39
C VAL A 60 -3.22 7.37 -0.06
N PHE A 61 -2.40 6.85 -0.99
CA PHE A 61 -2.65 6.99 -2.42
C PHE A 61 -3.90 6.24 -2.87
N ALA A 62 -4.06 4.99 -2.43
CA ALA A 62 -5.20 4.15 -2.77
C ALA A 62 -6.52 4.79 -2.32
N GLU A 63 -6.60 5.29 -1.09
CA GLU A 63 -7.82 5.94 -0.60
C GLU A 63 -8.11 7.27 -1.34
N TYR A 64 -7.08 8.02 -1.74
CA TYR A 64 -7.26 9.22 -2.56
C TYR A 64 -7.82 8.89 -3.96
N ALA A 65 -7.27 7.86 -4.61
CA ALA A 65 -7.77 7.39 -5.89
C ALA A 65 -9.21 6.88 -5.78
N ASP A 66 -9.55 6.16 -4.71
CA ASP A 66 -10.91 5.66 -4.45
C ASP A 66 -11.89 6.82 -4.29
N MET A 67 -11.56 7.83 -3.49
CA MET A 67 -12.36 9.05 -3.35
C MET A 67 -12.63 9.74 -4.71
N LEU A 68 -11.65 9.81 -5.61
CA LEU A 68 -11.84 10.38 -6.95
C LEU A 68 -12.80 9.53 -7.80
N LEU A 69 -12.73 8.21 -7.69
CA LEU A 69 -13.66 7.29 -8.36
C LEU A 69 -15.09 7.46 -7.83
N GLU A 70 -15.27 7.54 -6.51
CA GLU A 70 -16.56 7.79 -5.87
C GLU A 70 -17.19 9.12 -6.32
N GLN A 71 -16.38 10.15 -6.52
CA GLN A 71 -16.81 11.45 -7.07
C GLN A 71 -17.18 11.41 -8.57
N GLY A 72 -16.92 10.29 -9.26
CA GLY A 72 -17.03 10.19 -10.71
C GLY A 72 -15.94 10.95 -11.47
N ARG A 73 -14.86 11.37 -10.81
CA ARG A 73 -13.69 12.04 -11.42
C ARG A 73 -12.76 11.03 -12.10
N CYS A 74 -13.33 10.13 -12.90
CA CYS A 74 -12.65 8.95 -13.43
C CYS A 74 -11.45 9.29 -14.32
N ARG A 75 -11.50 10.39 -15.10
CA ARG A 75 -10.35 10.80 -15.92
C ARG A 75 -9.13 11.14 -15.05
N GLN A 76 -9.35 11.95 -14.02
CA GLN A 76 -8.27 12.33 -13.12
C GLN A 76 -7.75 11.13 -12.31
N ALA A 77 -8.65 10.26 -11.86
CA ALA A 77 -8.24 9.01 -11.19
C ALA A 77 -7.33 8.19 -12.11
N SER A 78 -7.70 8.02 -13.38
CA SER A 78 -6.87 7.32 -14.38
C SER A 78 -5.49 7.94 -14.54
N GLU A 79 -5.41 9.26 -14.68
CA GLU A 79 -4.14 10.00 -14.86
C GLU A 79 -3.20 9.79 -13.66
N ILE A 80 -3.69 9.99 -12.43
CA ILE A 80 -2.84 9.84 -11.24
C ILE A 80 -2.43 8.38 -11.02
N LEU A 81 -3.33 7.42 -11.32
CA LEU A 81 -3.05 5.99 -11.15
C LEU A 81 -1.98 5.52 -12.14
N GLU A 82 -2.02 5.99 -13.38
CA GLU A 82 -0.95 5.72 -14.36
C GLU A 82 0.40 6.24 -13.84
N GLU A 83 0.45 7.51 -13.42
CA GLU A 83 1.68 8.13 -12.91
C GLU A 83 2.27 7.37 -11.71
N TYR A 84 1.42 7.03 -10.74
CA TYR A 84 1.84 6.32 -9.53
C TYR A 84 2.25 4.87 -9.81
N ILE A 85 1.53 4.14 -10.66
CA ILE A 85 1.89 2.77 -11.07
C ILE A 85 3.25 2.78 -11.77
N MET A 86 3.51 3.76 -12.64
CA MET A 86 4.79 3.90 -13.31
C MET A 86 5.93 4.22 -12.33
N SER A 87 5.70 5.05 -11.31
CA SER A 87 6.73 5.38 -10.31
C SER A 87 6.99 4.24 -9.33
N MET A 88 5.98 3.43 -9.00
CA MET A 88 6.06 2.38 -7.98
C MET A 88 6.33 0.98 -8.56
N SER A 89 6.49 0.84 -9.87
CA SER A 89 6.64 -0.48 -10.51
C SER A 89 7.82 -1.29 -9.97
N GLU A 90 8.93 -0.62 -9.63
CA GLU A 90 10.12 -1.28 -9.05
C GLU A 90 9.94 -1.61 -7.57
N SER A 91 9.22 -0.77 -6.82
CA SER A 91 9.05 -0.91 -5.37
C SER A 91 7.98 -1.92 -5.00
N LEU A 92 6.82 -1.91 -5.68
CA LEU A 92 5.68 -2.78 -5.38
C LEU A 92 5.74 -4.10 -6.16
N GLY A 93 6.42 -4.14 -7.31
CA GLY A 93 6.50 -5.33 -8.15
C GLY A 93 5.13 -5.93 -8.49
N ASP A 94 5.02 -7.26 -8.43
CA ASP A 94 3.77 -8.00 -8.65
C ASP A 94 2.99 -8.25 -7.34
N SER A 95 2.88 -7.23 -6.48
CA SER A 95 2.12 -7.32 -5.22
C SER A 95 0.61 -7.20 -5.41
N ASP A 96 -0.15 -7.63 -4.39
CA ASP A 96 -1.60 -7.43 -4.32
C ASP A 96 -1.97 -5.94 -4.36
N GLU A 97 -1.13 -5.08 -3.78
CA GLU A 97 -1.27 -3.62 -3.80
C GLU A 97 -1.17 -3.06 -5.23
N MET A 98 -0.15 -3.48 -5.98
CA MET A 98 -0.01 -3.11 -7.39
C MET A 98 -1.20 -3.61 -8.22
N GLN A 99 -1.68 -4.82 -7.94
CA GLN A 99 -2.83 -5.38 -8.64
C GLN A 99 -4.12 -4.61 -8.35
N LEU A 100 -4.31 -4.13 -7.11
CA LEU A 100 -5.45 -3.27 -6.76
C LEU A 100 -5.41 -1.96 -7.55
N LEU A 101 -4.26 -1.29 -7.60
CA LEU A 101 -4.13 -0.02 -8.33
C LEU A 101 -4.42 -0.19 -9.83
N LYS A 102 -3.96 -1.28 -10.44
CA LYS A 102 -4.26 -1.62 -11.85
C LYS A 102 -5.77 -1.84 -12.09
N LEU A 103 -6.48 -2.45 -11.14
CA LEU A 103 -7.93 -2.62 -11.21
C LEU A 103 -8.67 -1.28 -11.07
N MET A 104 -8.29 -0.45 -10.10
CA MET A 104 -8.86 0.89 -9.92
C MET A 104 -8.67 1.73 -11.18
N LYS A 105 -7.49 1.65 -11.80
CA LYS A 105 -7.20 2.34 -13.06
C LYS A 105 -8.06 1.82 -14.20
N SER A 106 -8.17 0.51 -14.32
CA SER A 106 -9.02 -0.12 -15.34
C SER A 106 -10.48 0.33 -15.22
N LEU A 107 -10.98 0.44 -13.99
CA LEU A 107 -12.31 1.00 -13.72
C LEU A 107 -12.40 2.48 -14.14
N ALA A 108 -11.39 3.28 -13.81
CA ALA A 108 -11.28 4.68 -14.22
C ALA A 108 -11.29 4.84 -15.75
N ASP A 109 -10.51 4.02 -16.46
CA ASP A 109 -10.40 4.00 -17.93
C ASP A 109 -11.71 3.53 -18.59
N MET A 110 -12.41 2.56 -18.00
CA MET A 110 -13.74 2.17 -18.45
C MET A 110 -14.72 3.34 -18.44
N HIS A 111 -14.78 4.07 -17.32
CA HIS A 111 -15.74 5.17 -17.16
C HIS A 111 -15.35 6.43 -17.94
N SER A 112 -14.06 6.67 -18.19
CA SER A 112 -13.58 7.89 -18.86
C SER A 112 -13.33 7.73 -20.36
N GLN A 113 -13.01 6.52 -20.83
CA GLN A 113 -12.59 6.23 -22.21
C GLN A 113 -13.38 5.09 -22.86
N GLY A 114 -14.25 4.37 -22.12
CA GLY A 114 -14.97 3.21 -22.65
C GLY A 114 -14.09 1.96 -22.84
N ALA A 115 -12.97 1.87 -22.11
CA ALA A 115 -11.96 0.80 -22.24
C ALA A 115 -12.38 -0.57 -21.63
N LEU A 116 -13.61 -1.03 -21.91
CA LEU A 116 -14.20 -2.24 -21.31
C LEU A 116 -13.34 -3.49 -21.51
N ARG A 117 -12.77 -3.68 -22.70
CA ARG A 117 -11.97 -4.87 -22.99
C ARG A 117 -10.72 -4.95 -22.11
N SER A 118 -9.95 -3.86 -22.05
CA SER A 118 -8.71 -3.80 -21.26
C SER A 118 -8.98 -4.06 -19.78
N ALA A 119 -10.10 -3.53 -19.28
CA ALA A 119 -10.48 -3.75 -17.88
C ALA A 119 -10.90 -5.19 -17.58
N LEU A 120 -11.60 -5.87 -18.51
CA LEU A 120 -11.90 -7.30 -18.36
C LEU A 120 -10.63 -8.15 -18.39
N GLU A 121 -9.66 -7.81 -19.25
CA GLU A 121 -8.36 -8.49 -19.29
C GLU A 121 -7.59 -8.30 -17.97
N GLU A 122 -7.62 -7.11 -17.37
CA GLU A 122 -7.00 -6.85 -16.06
C GLU A 122 -7.72 -7.60 -14.92
N ALA A 123 -9.06 -7.59 -14.92
CA ALA A 123 -9.85 -8.34 -13.95
C ALA A 123 -9.55 -9.85 -14.00
N GLN A 124 -9.37 -10.40 -15.19
CA GLN A 124 -8.98 -11.80 -15.36
C GLN A 124 -7.58 -12.08 -14.80
N ARG A 125 -6.61 -11.17 -14.99
CA ARG A 125 -5.26 -11.29 -14.40
C ARG A 125 -5.33 -11.31 -12.88
N ALA A 126 -6.03 -10.35 -12.27
CA ALA A 126 -6.19 -10.25 -10.83
C ALA A 126 -6.83 -11.51 -10.23
N TRP A 127 -7.88 -12.03 -10.89
CA TRP A 127 -8.53 -13.27 -10.47
C TRP A 127 -7.58 -14.48 -10.48
N GLY A 128 -6.73 -14.59 -11.50
CA GLY A 128 -5.71 -15.63 -11.58
C GLY A 128 -4.72 -15.60 -10.41
N LEU A 129 -4.28 -14.40 -10.00
CA LEU A 129 -3.36 -14.23 -8.87
C LEU A 129 -4.01 -14.66 -7.55
N LEU A 130 -5.26 -14.27 -7.29
CA LEU A 130 -6.00 -14.66 -6.10
C LEU A 130 -6.16 -16.18 -5.96
N GLN A 131 -6.42 -16.87 -7.08
CA GLN A 131 -6.52 -18.34 -7.07
C GLN A 131 -5.19 -19.01 -6.71
N LEU A 132 -4.07 -18.50 -7.24
CA LEU A 132 -2.73 -19.02 -6.93
C LEU A 132 -2.35 -18.79 -5.47
N ALA A 133 -2.70 -17.64 -4.89
CA ALA A 133 -2.50 -17.35 -3.47
C ALA A 133 -3.29 -18.33 -2.58
N GLY A 134 -4.55 -18.61 -2.91
CA GLY A 134 -5.38 -19.57 -2.19
C GLY A 134 -4.86 -21.03 -2.23
N GLN A 135 -4.22 -21.43 -3.33
CA GLN A 135 -3.62 -22.77 -3.42
C GLN A 135 -2.34 -22.90 -2.60
N LYS A 136 -1.50 -21.85 -2.54
CA LYS A 136 -0.27 -21.83 -1.73
C LYS A 136 -0.58 -21.92 -0.23
N SER A 137 -1.61 -21.22 0.25
CA SER A 137 -2.01 -21.29 1.66
C SER A 137 -2.53 -22.70 2.04
N SER A 138 -3.32 -23.32 1.16
CA SER A 138 -3.83 -24.67 1.37
C SER A 138 -2.73 -25.74 1.35
N GLY A 139 -1.70 -25.58 0.51
CA GLY A 139 -0.53 -26.46 0.48
C GLY A 139 0.38 -26.32 1.72
N LYS A 140 0.51 -25.10 2.26
CA LYS A 140 1.28 -24.85 3.49
C LYS A 140 0.63 -25.50 4.72
N ILE A 141 -0.70 -25.42 4.85
CA ILE A 141 -1.45 -26.06 5.95
C ILE A 141 -1.26 -27.58 5.95
N LEU A 142 -1.27 -28.21 4.77
CA LEU A 142 -1.07 -29.67 4.66
C LEU A 142 0.34 -30.10 5.10
N ASN A 143 1.37 -29.32 4.76
CA ASN A 143 2.75 -29.63 5.13
C ASN A 143 3.01 -29.42 6.65
N GLU A 144 2.40 -28.42 7.26
CA GLU A 144 2.53 -28.17 8.71
C GLU A 144 1.84 -29.26 9.55
N VAL A 145 0.66 -29.73 9.13
CA VAL A 145 -0.05 -30.84 9.80
C VAL A 145 0.76 -32.13 9.76
N GLN A 146 1.36 -32.47 8.61
CA GLN A 146 2.23 -33.65 8.47
C GLN A 146 3.53 -33.54 9.29
N ALA A 147 4.10 -32.34 9.44
CA ALA A 147 5.27 -32.12 10.29
C ALA A 147 4.96 -32.28 11.79
N SER A 148 3.76 -31.90 12.24
CA SER A 148 3.32 -32.14 13.62
C SER A 148 2.94 -33.59 13.92
N GLU A 149 2.45 -34.36 12.94
CA GLU A 149 2.11 -35.77 13.12
C GLU A 149 3.33 -36.70 13.12
N THR A 150 4.43 -36.31 12.48
CA THR A 150 5.67 -37.10 12.42
C THR A 150 6.64 -36.83 13.58
N GLY A 151 6.38 -35.82 14.43
CA GLY A 151 7.23 -35.43 15.55
C GLY A 151 6.99 -36.14 16.89
N SER A 152 6.07 -37.12 16.95
CA SER A 152 5.76 -37.85 18.19
C SER A 152 5.87 -39.37 18.02
N ILE A 153 6.99 -39.86 17.47
CA ILE A 153 7.39 -41.25 17.67
C ILE A 153 8.93 -41.29 17.83
N GLY A 154 9.39 -41.43 19.08
CA GLY A 154 10.80 -41.67 19.41
C GLY A 154 11.26 -40.99 20.68
#